data_AF-A0A195BTV8-F1
#
_entry.id   AF-A0A195BTV8-F1
#
_cell.length_a   1.000
_cell.length_b   1.000
_cell.length_c   1.000
_cell.angle_alpha   90.00
_cell.angle_beta   90.00
_cell.angle_gamma   90.00
#
_symmetry.space_group_name_H-M   'P 1'
#
loop_
_entity.id
_entity.type
_entity.pdbx_description
1 polymer ?
#
loop_
_entity_poly.entity_id
_entity_poly.type
_entity_poly.pdbx_seq_one_letter_code
_entity_poly.pdbx_strand_id
1 'polypeptide(L)' 'MRNGLYECPSCGNLYKWKKSMLSHLRYQCKQPPRFECTYCPIKNYQKGHILRHLRVHHPHLSPLYFDRKFNTIYRL' A
#
# COMPACT_ATOMS: atom_id res chain seq x y z
N MET A 1 9.02 31.22 2.76
CA MET A 1 9.81 29.98 2.84
C MET A 1 8.85 28.80 2.76
N ARG A 2 8.73 28.14 1.60
CA ARG A 2 7.97 26.88 1.54
C ARG A 2 8.81 25.84 2.25
N ASN A 3 8.37 25.41 3.44
CA ASN A 3 8.95 24.31 4.22
C ASN A 3 9.41 23.21 3.26
N GLY A 4 10.59 22.62 3.48
CA GLY A 4 11.25 21.60 2.64
C GLY A 4 10.49 20.26 2.53
N LEU A 5 9.18 20.32 2.36
CA LEU A 5 8.24 19.25 2.13
C LEU A 5 8.00 19.13 0.62
N TYR A 6 7.71 17.92 0.18
CA TYR A 6 7.39 17.58 -1.20
C TYR A 6 5.88 17.44 -1.34
N GLU A 7 5.29 18.27 -2.19
CA GLU A 7 3.85 18.28 -2.47
C GLU A 7 3.48 17.27 -3.55
N CYS A 8 2.39 16.53 -3.34
CA CYS A 8 1.79 15.68 -4.36
C CYS A 8 1.03 16.55 -5.38
N PRO A 9 1.42 16.53 -6.67
CA PRO A 9 0.82 17.42 -7.68
C PRO A 9 -0.66 17.11 -7.97
N SER A 10 -1.14 15.92 -7.59
CA SER A 10 -2.50 15.48 -7.90
C SER A 10 -3.51 15.68 -6.76
N CYS A 11 -3.05 15.89 -5.52
CA CYS A 11 -3.94 16.02 -4.37
C CYS A 11 -3.51 17.07 -3.33
N GLY A 12 -2.34 17.69 -3.49
CA GLY A 12 -1.83 18.72 -2.58
C GLY A 12 -1.25 18.20 -1.26
N ASN A 13 -1.26 16.88 -1.01
CA ASN A 13 -0.69 16.32 0.22
C ASN A 13 0.82 16.59 0.31
N LEU A 14 1.28 16.96 1.51
CA LEU A 14 2.68 17.29 1.79
C LEU A 14 3.40 16.12 2.45
N TYR A 15 4.65 15.88 2.05
CA TYR A 15 5.47 14.80 2.57
C TYR A 15 6.86 15.29 2.98
N LYS A 16 7.40 14.75 4.08
CA LYS A 16 8.77 15.05 4.53
C LYS A 16 9.85 14.65 3.52
N TRP A 17 9.64 13.56 2.79
CA TRP A 17 10.63 12.99 1.88
C TRP A 17 10.07 12.84 0.46
N LYS A 18 10.89 13.17 -0.55
CA LYS A 18 10.53 13.02 -1.98
C LYS A 18 10.09 11.59 -2.30
N LYS A 19 10.80 10.59 -1.77
CA LYS A 19 10.46 9.17 -1.96
C LYS A 19 9.07 8.81 -1.43
N SER A 20 8.65 9.41 -0.32
CA SER A 20 7.33 9.19 0.27
C SER A 20 6.24 9.79 -0.59
N MET A 21 6.43 11.03 -1.07
CA MET A 21 5.51 11.67 -2.02
C MET A 21 5.36 10.86 -3.30
N LEU A 22 6.47 10.41 -3.91
CA LEU A 22 6.44 9.60 -5.13
C LEU A 22 5.74 8.25 -4.93
N SER A 23 5.98 7.60 -3.79
CA SER A 23 5.32 6.34 -3.44
C SER A 23 3.80 6.52 -3.27
N HIS A 24 3.39 7.60 -2.58
CA HIS A 24 1.99 7.99 -2.48
C HIS A 24 1.38 8.23 -3.86
N LEU A 25 2.01 9.07 -4.69
CA LEU A 25 1.53 9.41 -6.02
C LEU A 25 1.32 8.16 -6.88
N ARG A 26 2.26 7.21 -6.81
CA ARG A 26 2.22 5.98 -7.62
C ARG A 26 1.13 5.00 -7.19
N TYR A 27 0.91 4.82 -5.89
CA TYR A 27 0.13 3.69 -5.38
C TYR A 27 -1.15 4.07 -4.63
N GLN A 28 -1.24 5.28 -4.10
CA GLN A 28 -2.32 5.68 -3.18
C GLN A 28 -3.15 6.85 -3.72
N CYS A 29 -2.51 7.81 -4.39
CA CYS A 29 -3.17 9.02 -4.81
C CYS A 29 -4.31 8.71 -5.78
N LYS A 30 -5.54 9.05 -5.37
CA LYS A 30 -6.78 8.80 -6.14
C LYS A 30 -6.99 7.33 -6.55
N GLN A 31 -6.34 6.40 -5.84
CA GLN A 31 -6.49 4.97 -6.09
C GLN A 31 -6.99 4.29 -4.81
N PRO A 32 -7.78 3.21 -4.91
CA PRO A 32 -8.10 2.38 -3.76
C PRO A 32 -6.96 1.39 -3.45
N PRO A 33 -6.89 0.82 -2.22
CA PRO A 33 -5.93 -0.23 -1.89
C PRO A 33 -6.02 -1.41 -2.86
N ARG A 34 -4.87 -1.88 -3.34
CA ARG A 34 -4.79 -2.97 -4.35
C ARG A 34 -4.79 -4.36 -3.75
N PHE A 35 -4.10 -4.54 -2.64
CA PHE A 35 -3.84 -5.86 -2.05
C PHE A 35 -4.75 -6.08 -0.85
N GLU A 36 -5.45 -7.20 -0.82
CA GLU A 36 -6.41 -7.54 0.22
C GLU A 36 -5.99 -8.82 0.96
N CYS A 37 -6.08 -8.79 2.28
CA CYS A 37 -5.86 -9.98 3.09
C CYS A 37 -7.02 -10.95 2.89
N THR A 38 -6.73 -12.23 2.69
CA THR A 38 -7.78 -13.26 2.57
C THR A 38 -8.35 -13.69 3.92
N TYR A 39 -7.77 -13.22 5.04
CA TYR A 39 -8.11 -13.66 6.39
C TYR A 39 -8.73 -12.56 7.26
N CYS A 40 -8.67 -11.30 6.83
CA CYS A 40 -9.29 -10.19 7.54
C CYS A 40 -9.59 -9.02 6.59
N PRO A 41 -10.37 -8.01 7.01
CA PRO A 41 -10.75 -6.88 6.15
C PRO A 41 -9.62 -5.93 5.75
N ILE A 42 -8.36 -6.19 6.17
CA ILE A 42 -7.23 -5.30 5.92
C ILE A 42 -6.86 -5.29 4.44
N LYS A 43 -6.67 -4.07 3.93
CA LYS A 43 -6.20 -3.80 2.58
C LYS A 43 -4.98 -2.89 2.60
N ASN A 44 -4.06 -3.12 1.68
CA ASN A 44 -2.87 -2.30 1.52
C ASN A 44 -2.66 -1.87 0.06
N TYR A 45 -2.00 -0.73 -0.10
CA TYR A 45 -1.65 -0.19 -1.42
C TYR A 45 -0.41 -0.82 -2.04
N GLN A 46 0.47 -1.39 -1.21
CA GLN A 46 1.78 -1.90 -1.64
C GLN A 46 1.95 -3.36 -1.22
N LYS A 47 2.56 -4.17 -2.11
CA LYS A 47 2.79 -5.60 -1.89
C LYS A 47 3.61 -5.87 -0.62
N GLY A 48 4.66 -5.08 -0.38
CA GLY A 48 5.48 -5.23 0.82
C GLY A 48 4.70 -5.04 2.12
N HIS A 49 3.67 -4.19 2.12
CA HIS A 49 2.84 -3.94 3.30
C HIS A 49 1.92 -5.13 3.62
N ILE A 50 1.27 -5.74 2.61
CA ILE A 50 0.39 -6.90 2.84
C ILE A 50 1.20 -8.13 3.26
N LEU A 51 2.40 -8.33 2.69
CA LEU A 51 3.28 -9.42 3.10
C LEU A 51 3.75 -9.27 4.55
N ARG A 52 4.09 -8.04 4.97
CA ARG A 52 4.41 -7.77 6.38
C ARG A 52 3.19 -8.00 7.28
N HIS A 53 2.02 -7.54 6.87
CA HIS A 53 0.78 -7.75 7.61
C HIS A 53 0.51 -9.24 7.84
N LEU A 54 0.62 -10.08 6.80
CA LEU A 54 0.44 -11.53 6.91
C LEU A 54 1.44 -12.15 7.90
N ARG A 55 2.73 -11.78 7.83
CA ARG A 55 3.74 -12.30 8.76
C ARG A 55 3.49 -11.93 10.21
N VAL A 56 2.98 -10.73 10.48
CA VAL A 56 2.83 -10.20 11.85
C VAL A 56 1.49 -10.56 12.46
N HIS A 57 0.40 -10.49 11.68
CA HIS A 57 -0.97 -10.69 12.18
C HIS A 57 -1.53 -12.08 11.89
N HIS A 58 -0.96 -12.80 10.92
CA HIS A 58 -1.37 -14.14 10.54
C HIS A 58 -0.18 -15.11 10.49
N PRO A 59 0.69 -15.16 11.53
CA PRO A 59 1.96 -15.89 11.50
C PRO A 59 1.82 -17.40 11.30
N HIS A 60 0.66 -17.96 11.65
CA HIS A 60 0.36 -19.39 11.55
C HIS A 60 -0.48 -19.75 10.31
N LEU A 61 -0.81 -18.77 9.46
CA LEU A 61 -1.56 -18.99 8.23
C LEU A 61 -0.63 -18.89 7.02
N SER A 62 -1.04 -19.51 5.91
CA SER A 62 -0.33 -19.35 4.64
C SER A 62 -0.37 -17.88 4.21
N PRO A 63 0.73 -17.31 3.68
CA PRO A 63 0.75 -15.93 3.23
C PRO A 63 -0.01 -15.75 1.91
N LEU A 64 -1.33 -15.68 2.00
CA LEU A 64 -2.25 -15.47 0.88
C LEU A 64 -2.76 -14.03 0.85
N TYR A 65 -2.80 -13.43 -0.33
CA TYR A 65 -3.45 -12.13 -0.56
C TYR A 65 -4.10 -12.07 -1.93
N PHE A 66 -5.19 -11.32 -2.03
CA PHE A 66 -5.87 -11.06 -3.29
C PHE A 66 -5.32 -9.79 -3.95
N ASP A 67 -4.98 -9.88 -5.23
CA ASP A 67 -4.56 -8.74 -6.04
C ASP A 67 -5.73 -8.24 -6.91
N ARG A 68 -6.31 -7.12 -6.49
CA ARG A 68 -7.46 -6.50 -7.19
C ARG A 68 -7.15 -6.04 -8.61
N LYS A 69 -5.87 -5.86 -8.97
CA LYS A 69 -5.50 -5.48 -10.34
C LYS A 69 -5.61 -6.65 -11.30
N PHE A 70 -5.27 -7.85 -10.83
CA PHE A 70 -5.25 -9.06 -11.66
C PHE A 70 -6.43 -10.00 -11.38
N ASN A 71 -7.27 -9.67 -10.40
CA ASN A 71 -8.38 -10.50 -9.96
C ASN A 71 -7.94 -11.93 -9.57
N THR A 72 -6.77 -12.04 -8.92
CA THR A 72 -6.11 -13.33 -8.63
C THR A 72 -5.57 -13.36 -7.20
N ILE A 73 -5.63 -14.54 -6.57
CA ILE A 73 -5.00 -14.80 -5.27
C ILE A 73 -3.55 -15.21 -5.49
N TYR A 74 -2.64 -14.59 -4.75
CA TYR A 74 -1.22 -14.94 -4.73
C TYR A 74 -0.86 -15.58 -3.40
N ARG A 75 0.00 -16.59 -3.47
CA ARG A 75 0.70 -17.19 -2.35
C ARG A 75 2.15 -16.76 -2.40
N LEU A 76 2.74 -16.41 -1.25
CA LEU A 76 4.20 -16.28 -1.13
C LEU A 76 4.84 -17.67 -1.06
#